data_AF-A0A164DDI5-F1
#
_entry.id   AF-A0A164DDI5-F1
#
_cell.length_a   1.000
_cell.length_b   1.000
_cell.length_c   1.000
_cell.angle_alpha   90.00
_cell.angle_beta   90.00
_cell.angle_gamma   90.00
#
_symmetry.space_group_name_H-M   'P 1'
#
loop_
_entity.id
_entity.type
_entity.pdbx_description
1 polymer ?
#
loop_
_entity_poly.entity_id
_entity_poly.type
_entity_poly.pdbx_seq_one_letter_code
_entity_poly.pdbx_strand_id
1 'polypeptide(L)'
;LLDHFHGDENVDLYLKKFNKAKRKPGEKIVDYALRLQEIFKRAYPVAHSEKSFAIILMQKFIEGLDPNYRRKLSIRTLRILA
;
A
#
# COMPACT_ATOMS: atom_id res chain seq x y z
N LEU A 1 10.14 31.14 -16.59
CA LEU A 1 9.42 29.90 -16.97
C LEU A 1 10.29 28.74 -16.50
N LEU A 2 9.69 27.78 -15.79
CA LEU A 2 10.30 26.81 -14.86
C LEU A 2 10.68 27.40 -13.51
N ASP A 3 9.73 27.45 -12.56
CA ASP A 3 10.11 27.64 -11.16
C ASP A 3 9.48 26.63 -10.19
N HIS A 4 8.53 25.78 -10.57
CA HIS A 4 8.03 24.75 -9.65
C HIS A 4 7.92 23.38 -10.30
N PHE A 5 9.04 22.65 -10.36
CA PHE A 5 8.99 21.19 -10.43
C PHE A 5 8.53 20.65 -9.06
N HIS A 6 7.21 20.59 -8.82
CA HIS A 6 6.61 19.93 -7.64
C HIS A 6 6.69 18.38 -7.71
N GLY A 7 7.64 17.85 -8.49
CA GLY A 7 7.69 16.45 -8.93
C GLY A 7 7.94 15.46 -7.79
N ASP A 8 8.81 15.82 -6.84
CA ASP A 8 9.24 14.90 -5.78
C ASP A 8 8.58 15.14 -4.41
N GLU A 9 8.15 16.37 -4.08
CA GLU A 9 7.44 16.65 -2.82
C GLU A 9 6.17 15.80 -2.68
N ASN A 10 5.50 15.55 -3.80
CA ASN A 10 4.34 14.66 -3.85
C ASN A 10 4.74 13.21 -3.59
N VAL A 11 5.78 12.69 -4.26
CA VAL A 11 6.21 11.29 -4.11
C VAL A 11 6.64 11.00 -2.66
N ASP A 12 7.47 11.85 -2.06
CA ASP A 12 7.92 11.70 -0.68
C ASP A 12 6.76 11.75 0.32
N LEU A 13 5.79 12.63 0.09
CA LEU A 13 4.58 12.71 0.91
C LEU A 13 3.78 11.41 0.83
N TYR A 14 3.58 10.86 -0.37
CA TYR A 14 2.83 9.62 -0.54
C TYR A 14 3.60 8.39 -0.05
N LEU A 15 4.93 8.38 -0.14
CA LEU A 15 5.76 7.34 0.46
C LEU A 15 5.64 7.34 1.98
N LYS A 16 5.68 8.52 2.62
CA LYS A 16 5.41 8.68 4.06
C LYS A 16 4.01 8.19 4.44
N LYS A 17 2.99 8.52 3.62
CA LYS A 17 1.61 8.03 3.82
C LYS A 17 1.53 6.51 3.66
N PHE A 18 2.21 5.93 2.68
CA PHE A 18 2.24 4.50 2.40
C PHE A 18 2.83 3.74 3.58
N ASN A 19 4.00 4.18 4.06
CA ASN A 19 4.70 3.55 5.18
C ASN A 19 3.88 3.52 6.47
N LYS A 20 3.06 4.55 6.70
CA LYS A 20 2.16 4.68 7.86
C LYS A 20 0.76 4.08 7.64
N ALA A 21 0.44 3.63 6.43
CA ALA A 21 -0.92 3.20 6.09
C ALA A 21 -1.30 1.92 6.84
N LYS A 22 -2.32 2.04 7.70
CA LYS A 22 -3.00 0.92 8.36
C LYS A 22 -4.50 1.04 8.14
N ARG A 23 -5.22 -0.07 8.27
CA ARG A 23 -6.68 -0.06 8.25
C ARG A 23 -7.17 0.69 9.49
N LYS A 24 -8.09 1.63 9.31
CA LYS A 24 -8.68 2.39 10.42
C LYS A 24 -9.78 1.55 11.12
N PRO A 25 -10.03 1.75 12.42
CA PRO A 25 -11.20 1.16 13.08
C PRO A 25 -12.50 1.52 12.33
N GLY A 26 -13.37 0.54 12.08
CA GLY A 26 -14.62 0.72 11.33
C GLY A 26 -14.49 0.84 9.80
N GLU A 27 -13.28 1.01 9.25
CA GLU A 27 -13.07 1.05 7.79
C GLU A 27 -13.34 -0.32 7.18
N LYS A 28 -14.08 -0.40 6.06
CA LYS A 28 -14.27 -1.68 5.35
C LYS A 28 -12.95 -2.14 4.76
N ILE A 29 -12.75 -3.44 4.67
CA ILE A 29 -11.50 -4.03 4.14
C ILE A 29 -11.26 -3.59 2.68
N VAL A 30 -12.33 -3.54 1.87
CA VAL A 30 -12.27 -3.09 0.47
C VAL A 30 -11.87 -1.61 0.38
N ASP A 31 -12.46 -0.75 1.21
CA ASP A 31 -12.12 0.68 1.27
C ASP A 31 -10.65 0.89 1.65
N TYR A 32 -10.15 0.08 2.60
CA TYR A 32 -8.73 0.09 2.95
C TYR A 32 -7.84 -0.31 1.76
N ALA A 33 -8.19 -1.37 1.04
CA ALA A 33 -7.42 -1.81 -0.14
C ALA A 33 -7.36 -0.73 -1.22
N LEU A 34 -8.50 -0.10 -1.55
CA LEU A 34 -8.59 0.97 -2.53
C LEU A 34 -7.75 2.19 -2.12
N ARG A 35 -7.86 2.61 -0.86
CA ARG A 35 -7.07 3.73 -0.33
C ARG A 35 -5.58 3.43 -0.37
N LEU A 36 -5.17 2.21 -0.01
CA LEU A 36 -3.77 1.82 -0.03
C LEU A 36 -3.22 1.79 -1.47
N GLN A 37 -3.99 1.26 -2.42
CA GLN A 37 -3.63 1.26 -3.84
C GLN A 37 -3.45 2.69 -4.39
N GLU A 38 -4.32 3.62 -4.02
CA GLU A 38 -4.22 5.01 -4.47
C GLU A 38 -2.99 5.71 -3.90
N ILE A 39 -2.67 5.48 -2.62
CA ILE A 39 -1.44 5.97 -2.02
C ILE A 39 -0.21 5.37 -2.73
N PHE A 40 -0.25 4.08 -3.05
CA PHE A 40 0.84 3.38 -3.69
C PHE A 40 1.14 3.89 -5.11
N LYS A 41 0.11 4.11 -5.94
CA LYS A 41 0.27 4.69 -7.29
C LYS A 41 1.01 6.04 -7.25
N ARG A 42 0.74 6.85 -6.23
CA ARG A 42 1.37 8.17 -6.07
C ARG A 42 2.74 8.12 -5.42
N ALA A 43 3.01 7.10 -4.60
CA ALA A 43 4.33 6.84 -4.03
C ALA A 43 5.31 6.21 -5.05
N TYR A 44 4.78 5.50 -6.06
CA TYR A 44 5.56 4.79 -7.07
C TYR A 44 4.98 5.00 -8.49
N PRO A 45 4.99 6.26 -8.99
CA PRO A 45 4.31 6.61 -10.24
C PRO A 45 4.85 5.88 -11.48
N VAL A 46 6.13 5.49 -11.50
CA VAL A 46 6.75 4.78 -12.63
C VAL A 46 6.62 3.26 -12.51
N ALA A 47 6.52 2.73 -11.29
CA ALA A 47 6.69 1.31 -11.02
C ALA A 47 5.39 0.55 -10.67
N HIS A 48 4.26 1.25 -10.56
CA HIS A 48 2.97 0.65 -10.18
C HIS A 48 2.43 -0.41 -11.16
N SER A 49 2.95 -0.50 -12.38
CA SER A 49 2.62 -1.53 -13.37
C SER A 49 3.49 -2.79 -13.28
N GLU A 50 4.54 -2.78 -12.45
CA GLU A 50 5.43 -3.93 -12.31
C GLU A 50 4.86 -5.00 -11.36
N LYS A 51 5.02 -6.27 -11.74
CA LYS A 51 4.54 -7.41 -10.92
C LYS A 51 5.20 -7.46 -9.54
N SER A 52 6.47 -7.04 -9.43
CA SER A 52 7.22 -6.89 -8.17
C SER A 52 6.52 -5.92 -7.20
N PHE A 53 5.93 -4.86 -7.72
CA PHE A 53 5.25 -3.84 -6.93
C PHE A 53 3.88 -4.30 -6.41
N ALA A 54 3.21 -5.23 -7.11
CA ALA A 54 2.01 -5.89 -6.60
C ALA A 54 2.29 -6.68 -5.29
N ILE A 55 3.47 -7.30 -5.19
CA ILE A 55 3.91 -8.01 -3.98
C ILE A 55 4.09 -7.03 -2.82
N ILE A 56 4.75 -5.89 -3.06
CA ILE A 56 4.94 -4.83 -2.06
C ILE A 56 3.60 -4.32 -1.54
N LEU A 57 2.66 -4.04 -2.45
CA LEU A 57 1.31 -3.58 -2.10
C LEU A 57 0.55 -4.63 -1.27
N MET A 58 0.61 -5.91 -1.65
CA MET A 58 -0.02 -7.01 -0.89
C MET A 58 0.59 -7.18 0.50
N GLN A 59 1.92 -7.16 0.61
CA GLN A 59 2.61 -7.25 1.90
C GLN A 59 2.19 -6.08 2.79
N LYS A 60 2.16 -4.86 2.26
CA LYS A 60 1.74 -3.68 3.01
C LYS A 60 0.28 -3.76 3.46
N PHE A 61 -0.59 -4.28 2.60
CA PHE A 61 -1.99 -4.51 2.95
C PHE A 61 -2.12 -5.44 4.16
N ILE A 62 -1.45 -6.59 4.14
CA ILE A 62 -1.49 -7.56 5.26
C ILE A 62 -0.90 -6.93 6.53
N GLU A 63 0.22 -6.20 6.41
CA GLU A 63 0.88 -5.51 7.52
C GLU A 63 0.01 -4.39 8.14
N GLY A 64 -0.94 -3.84 7.40
CA GLY A 64 -1.83 -2.80 7.92
C GLY A 64 -3.15 -3.31 8.50
N LEU A 65 -3.46 -4.61 8.41
CA LEU A 65 -4.64 -5.21 9.02
C LEU A 65 -4.49 -5.39 10.53
N ASP A 66 -5.59 -5.49 11.26
CA ASP A 66 -5.55 -5.87 12.68
C ASP A 66 -4.99 -7.31 12.85
N PRO A 67 -4.21 -7.60 13.90
CA PRO A 67 -3.59 -8.90 14.13
C PRO A 67 -4.57 -10.09 14.06
N ASN A 68 -5.84 -9.89 14.43
CA ASN A 68 -6.87 -10.93 14.35
C ASN A 68 -7.20 -11.31 12.90
N TYR A 69 -7.16 -10.35 11.97
CA TYR A 69 -7.32 -10.61 10.54
C TYR A 69 -6.05 -11.20 9.92
N ARG A 70 -4.86 -10.73 10.35
CA ARG A 70 -3.58 -11.28 9.87
C ARG A 70 -3.44 -12.77 10.13
N ARG A 71 -3.82 -13.22 11.34
CA ARG A 71 -3.76 -14.64 11.72
C ARG A 71 -4.66 -15.54 10.85
N LYS A 72 -5.82 -15.03 10.40
CA LYS A 72 -6.71 -15.76 9.48
C LYS A 72 -6.12 -15.83 8.06
N LEU A 73 -5.38 -14.81 7.64
CA LEU A 73 -4.76 -14.74 6.31
C LEU A 73 -3.39 -15.45 6.23
N SER A 74 -2.62 -15.52 7.31
CA SER A 74 -1.29 -16.17 7.31
C SER A 74 -1.36 -17.67 6.97
N ILE A 75 -2.42 -18.36 7.40
CA ILE A 75 -2.67 -19.78 7.09
C ILE A 75 -2.90 -20.00 5.58
N ARG A 76 -3.53 -19.05 4.88
CA ARG A 76 -3.78 -19.16 3.43
C ARG A 76 -2.63 -18.60 2.58
N THR A 77 -1.95 -17.55 3.04
CA THR A 77 -0.92 -16.84 2.27
C THR A 77 0.41 -17.61 2.22
N LEU A 78 0.76 -18.36 3.28
CA LEU A 78 1.91 -19.26 3.28
C LEU A 78 1.80 -20.37 2.21
N ARG A 79 0.59 -20.75 1.78
CA ARG A 79 0.37 -21.75 0.71
C ARG A 79 0.50 -21.19 -0.71
N ILE A 80 0.52 -19.88 -0.88
CA ILE A 80 0.60 -19.23 -2.21
C ILE A 80 2.05 -18.79 -2.51
N LEU A 81 2.88 -18.70 -1.47
CA LEU A 81 4.28 -18.26 -1.57
C LEU A 81 5.31 -19.38 -1.31
N ALA A 82 4.85 -20.59 -0.96
CA ALA A 82 5.67 -21.81 -0.85
C ALA A 82 5.38 -22.73 -2.03
#